data_AF-A0A852VCI6-F1
#
_entry.id   AF-A0A852VCI6-F1
#
_cell.length_a   1.000
_cell.length_b   1.000
_cell.length_c   1.000
_cell.angle_alpha   90.00
_cell.angle_beta   90.00
_cell.angle_gamma   90.00
#
_symmetry.space_group_name_H-M   'P 1'
#
loop_
_entity.id
_entity.type
_entity.pdbx_description
1 polymer ?
#
loop_
_entity_poly.entity_id
_entity_poly.type
_entity_poly.pdbx_seq_one_letter_code
_entity_poly.pdbx_strand_id
1 'polypeptide(L)'
;MPDIARFFIFMIAAFLLFIAVLLFVTRKRTAIPNPALLLVLATIVVIVGMIFARYSHLWIPTLPWQIYYGLPALLTLTLAPLVLRMSRTELAQYIPMAFLMAPAIHIVFSLLVGWHDYMPFPFYIPSLAEFLIGKNH
;
A
#
# COMPACT_ATOMS: atom_id res chain seq x y z
N MET A 1 -15.19 3.50 -14.94
CA MET A 1 -15.12 2.34 -14.02
C MET A 1 -15.64 2.78 -12.65
N PRO A 2 -16.51 2.01 -11.98
CA PRO A 2 -17.00 2.34 -10.64
C PRO A 2 -15.85 2.49 -9.64
N ASP A 3 -16.02 3.38 -8.66
CA ASP A 3 -15.00 3.63 -7.62
C ASP A 3 -14.63 2.36 -6.85
N ILE A 4 -15.63 1.53 -6.51
CA ILE A 4 -15.40 0.26 -5.82
C ILE A 4 -14.52 -0.70 -6.63
N ALA A 5 -14.67 -0.72 -7.95
CA ALA A 5 -13.85 -1.56 -8.82
C ALA A 5 -12.40 -1.05 -8.89
N ARG A 6 -12.19 0.28 -8.93
CA ARG A 6 -10.85 0.90 -8.83
C ARG A 6 -10.18 0.51 -7.52
N PHE A 7 -10.92 0.53 -6.41
CA PHE A 7 -10.40 0.13 -5.11
C PHE A 7 -9.98 -1.34 -5.05
N PHE A 8 -10.77 -2.27 -5.60
CA PHE A 8 -10.37 -3.68 -5.68
C PHE A 8 -9.12 -3.87 -6.54
N ILE A 9 -9.02 -3.20 -7.69
CA ILE A 9 -7.85 -3.29 -8.56
C ILE A 9 -6.61 -2.72 -7.86
N PHE A 10 -6.74 -1.59 -7.17
CA PHE A 10 -5.67 -1.02 -6.33
C PHE A 10 -5.26 -1.96 -5.22
N MET A 11 -6.23 -2.59 -4.54
CA MET A 11 -5.96 -3.52 -3.45
C MET A 11 -5.21 -4.77 -3.92
N ILE A 12 -5.58 -5.33 -5.07
CA ILE A 12 -4.87 -6.46 -5.67
C ILE A 12 -3.44 -6.04 -6.08
N ALA A 13 -3.28 -4.87 -6.71
CA ALA A 13 -1.96 -4.36 -7.09
C ALA A 13 -1.06 -4.13 -5.86
N ALA A 14 -1.60 -3.52 -4.80
CA ALA A 14 -0.90 -3.30 -3.54
C ALA A 14 -0.49 -4.62 -2.87
N PHE A 15 -1.38 -5.62 -2.92
CA PHE A 15 -1.16 -6.95 -2.35
C PHE A 15 -0.01 -7.67 -3.06
N LEU A 16 -0.02 -7.68 -4.39
CA LEU A 16 1.03 -8.27 -5.20
C LEU A 16 2.37 -7.54 -5.02
N LEU A 17 2.35 -6.21 -4.98
CA LEU A 17 3.54 -5.39 -4.73
C LEU A 17 4.14 -5.70 -3.34
N PHE A 18 3.30 -5.79 -2.32
CA PHE A 18 3.74 -6.10 -0.96
C PHE A 18 4.41 -7.48 -0.88
N ILE A 19 3.80 -8.50 -1.49
CA ILE A 19 4.40 -9.84 -1.59
C ILE A 19 5.74 -9.78 -2.32
N ALA A 20 5.81 -9.06 -3.44
CA ALA A 20 7.05 -8.91 -4.19
C ALA A 20 8.16 -8.27 -3.35
N VAL A 21 7.84 -7.26 -2.53
CA VAL A 21 8.78 -6.66 -1.59
C VAL A 21 9.24 -7.66 -0.53
N LEU A 22 8.33 -8.43 0.07
CA LEU A 22 8.71 -9.44 1.07
C LEU A 22 9.61 -10.53 0.47
N LEU A 23 9.27 -11.04 -0.71
CA LEU A 23 10.08 -12.02 -1.44
C LEU A 23 11.44 -11.44 -1.79
N PHE A 24 11.49 -10.20 -2.26
CA PHE A 24 12.74 -9.53 -2.58
C PHE A 24 13.61 -9.38 -1.33
N VAL A 25 13.10 -8.82 -0.24
CA VAL A 25 13.87 -8.57 0.97
C VAL A 25 14.43 -9.87 1.55
N THR A 26 13.65 -10.95 1.53
CA THR A 26 14.03 -12.24 2.10
C THR A 26 14.78 -13.16 1.14
N ARG A 27 15.06 -12.73 -0.11
CA ARG A 27 15.67 -13.55 -1.18
C ARG A 27 17.01 -14.19 -0.84
N LYS A 28 17.75 -13.63 0.13
CA LYS A 28 19.07 -14.11 0.54
C LYS A 28 19.04 -15.04 1.75
N ARG A 29 17.86 -15.37 2.29
CA ARG A 29 17.74 -16.33 3.39
C ARG A 29 18.04 -17.73 2.90
N THR A 30 18.77 -18.50 3.70
CA THR A 30 18.96 -19.94 3.49
C THR A 30 17.65 -20.71 3.69
N ALA A 31 16.86 -20.32 4.68
CA ALA A 31 15.51 -20.82 4.91
C ALA A 31 14.48 -19.87 4.28
N ILE A 32 13.84 -20.33 3.20
CA ILE A 32 12.80 -19.56 2.50
C ILE A 32 11.59 -19.37 3.43
N PRO A 33 11.04 -18.14 3.56
CA PRO A 33 9.83 -17.93 4.34
C PRO A 33 8.67 -18.78 3.84
N ASN A 34 7.86 -19.29 4.78
CA ASN A 34 6.66 -20.05 4.45
C ASN A 34 5.71 -19.19 3.57
N PRO A 35 5.33 -19.64 2.36
CA PRO A 35 4.41 -18.90 1.49
C PRO A 35 3.07 -18.56 2.16
N ALA A 36 2.53 -19.47 2.98
CA ALA A 36 1.30 -19.22 3.72
C ALA A 36 1.45 -18.05 4.69
N LEU A 37 2.60 -17.91 5.34
CA LEU A 37 2.89 -16.79 6.23
C LEU A 37 2.94 -15.47 5.45
N LEU A 38 3.56 -15.46 4.26
CA LEU A 38 3.62 -14.27 3.40
C LEU A 38 2.22 -13.84 2.95
N LEU A 39 1.36 -14.80 2.57
CA LEU A 39 -0.02 -14.54 2.19
C LEU A 39 -0.85 -13.97 3.36
N VAL A 40 -0.68 -14.53 4.56
CA VAL A 40 -1.34 -14.02 5.77
C VAL A 40 -0.89 -12.59 6.08
N LEU A 41 0.42 -12.32 6.03
CA LEU A 41 0.96 -10.97 6.23
C LEU A 41 0.41 -9.99 5.21
N ALA A 42 0.41 -10.35 3.92
CA ALA A 42 -0.14 -9.51 2.87
C ALA A 42 -1.64 -9.25 3.05
N THR A 43 -2.40 -10.26 3.48
CA THR A 43 -3.84 -10.12 3.74
C THR A 43 -4.10 -9.14 4.89
N ILE A 44 -3.39 -9.30 6.01
CA ILE A 44 -3.57 -8.43 7.18
C ILE A 44 -3.11 -7.00 6.85
N VAL A 45 -1.93 -6.84 6.28
CA VAL A 45 -1.36 -5.51 6.04
C VAL A 45 -2.13 -4.77 4.94
N VAL A 46 -2.41 -5.45 3.83
CA VAL A 46 -3.00 -4.79 2.66
C VAL A 46 -4.50 -4.84 2.71
N ILE A 47 -5.12 -6.03 2.70
CA ILE A 47 -6.59 -6.13 2.56
C ILE A 47 -7.28 -5.50 3.78
N VAL A 48 -6.92 -5.94 4.99
CA VAL A 48 -7.54 -5.40 6.21
C VAL A 48 -7.14 -3.92 6.40
N GLY A 49 -5.87 -3.58 6.18
CA GLY A 49 -5.39 -2.20 6.30
C GLY A 49 -6.09 -1.22 5.36
N MET A 50 -6.29 -1.59 4.10
CA MET A 50 -6.96 -0.74 3.11
C MET A 50 -8.46 -0.62 3.36
N ILE A 51 -9.13 -1.71 3.77
CA ILE A 51 -10.55 -1.67 4.16
C ILE A 51 -10.72 -0.74 5.37
N PHE A 52 -9.84 -0.84 6.36
CA PHE A 52 -9.82 0.04 7.53
C PHE A 52 -9.61 1.50 7.12
N ALA A 53 -8.59 1.80 6.31
CA ALA A 53 -8.32 3.16 5.86
C ALA A 53 -9.52 3.78 5.12
N ARG A 54 -10.20 2.98 4.28
CA ARG A 54 -11.33 3.43 3.48
C ARG A 54 -12.61 3.61 4.28
N TYR A 55 -12.94 2.71 5.22
CA TYR A 55 -14.28 2.66 5.82
C TYR A 55 -14.36 3.07 7.28
N SER A 56 -13.24 3.21 8.00
CA SER A 56 -13.28 3.51 9.42
C SER A 56 -13.92 4.86 9.77
N HIS A 57 -13.93 5.82 8.84
CA HIS A 57 -14.64 7.10 9.02
C HIS A 57 -16.17 6.95 9.03
N LEU A 58 -16.71 5.87 8.45
CA LEU A 58 -18.15 5.57 8.51
C LEU A 58 -18.55 5.02 9.88
N TRP A 59 -17.63 4.32 10.56
CA TRP A 59 -17.91 3.69 11.85
C TRP A 59 -17.57 4.58 13.03
N ILE A 60 -16.54 5.43 12.90
CA ILE A 60 -16.05 6.29 13.98
C ILE A 60 -15.84 7.71 13.41
N PRO A 61 -16.88 8.52 13.17
CA PRO A 61 -16.77 9.79 12.43
C PRO A 61 -15.83 10.84 13.02
N THR A 62 -15.51 10.72 14.32
CA THR A 62 -14.64 11.66 15.04
C THR A 62 -13.16 11.31 14.99
N LEU A 63 -12.78 10.17 14.40
CA LEU A 63 -11.37 9.80 14.35
C LEU A 63 -10.64 10.68 13.31
N PRO A 64 -9.48 11.24 13.66
CA PRO A 64 -8.67 11.99 12.72
C PRO A 64 -8.11 11.09 11.61
N TRP A 65 -7.96 11.64 10.40
CA TRP A 65 -7.48 10.90 9.22
C TRP A 65 -6.11 10.25 9.44
N GLN A 66 -5.26 10.89 10.26
CA GLN A 66 -3.95 10.39 10.64
C GLN A 66 -4.03 9.00 11.29
N ILE A 67 -5.14 8.65 11.94
CA ILE A 67 -5.32 7.34 12.55
C ILE A 67 -5.78 6.32 11.51
N TYR A 68 -6.76 6.65 10.65
CA TYR A 68 -7.23 5.72 9.62
C TYR A 68 -6.12 5.32 8.63
N TYR A 69 -5.22 6.26 8.30
CA TYR A 69 -4.10 6.00 7.40
C TYR A 69 -2.82 5.60 8.14
N GLY A 70 -2.57 6.19 9.31
CA GLY A 70 -1.34 5.94 10.08
C GLY A 70 -1.30 4.55 10.70
N LEU A 71 -2.43 4.00 11.16
CA LEU A 71 -2.44 2.65 11.74
C LEU A 71 -2.09 1.57 10.70
N PRO A 72 -2.70 1.52 9.50
CA PRO A 72 -2.25 0.64 8.42
C PRO A 72 -0.78 0.85 8.02
N ALA A 73 -0.31 2.11 7.98
CA ALA A 73 1.09 2.41 7.68
C ALA A 73 2.04 1.84 8.76
N LEU A 74 1.72 2.01 10.04
CA LEU A 74 2.48 1.45 11.16
C LEU A 74 2.48 -0.08 11.13
N LEU A 75 1.33 -0.70 10.86
CA LEU A 75 1.25 -2.16 10.68
C LEU A 75 2.13 -2.64 9.54
N THR A 76 2.14 -1.91 8.41
CA THR A 76 3.05 -2.20 7.29
C THR A 76 4.51 -2.13 7.75
N LEU A 77 4.90 -1.08 8.47
CA LEU A 77 6.29 -0.89 8.89
C LEU A 77 6.75 -1.87 9.97
N THR A 78 5.84 -2.43 10.77
CA THR A 78 6.21 -3.20 11.97
C THR A 78 5.86 -4.68 11.89
N LEU A 79 4.70 -5.04 11.35
CA LEU A 79 4.17 -6.41 11.45
C LEU A 79 5.05 -7.41 10.70
N ALA A 80 5.33 -7.16 9.42
CA ALA A 80 6.14 -8.09 8.62
C ALA A 80 7.58 -8.21 9.16
N PRO A 81 8.28 -7.12 9.54
CA PRO A 81 9.60 -7.25 10.13
C PRO A 81 9.65 -8.05 11.43
N LEU A 82 8.67 -7.84 12.32
CA LEU A 82 8.60 -8.55 13.61
C LEU A 82 8.30 -10.04 13.41
N VAL A 83 7.29 -10.35 12.59
CA VAL A 83 6.86 -11.73 12.36
C VAL A 83 7.91 -12.53 11.59
N LEU A 84 8.54 -11.93 10.57
CA LEU A 84 9.61 -12.58 9.80
C LEU A 84 10.97 -12.51 10.49
N ARG A 85 11.07 -11.84 11.65
CA ARG A 85 12.31 -11.63 12.40
C ARG A 85 13.43 -11.12 11.49
N MET A 86 13.16 -10.02 10.80
CA MET A 86 14.09 -9.48 9.81
C MET A 86 15.42 -9.07 10.44
N SER A 87 16.52 -9.44 9.77
CA SER A 87 17.86 -8.96 10.12
C SER A 87 18.00 -7.45 9.85
N ARG A 88 19.07 -6.84 10.35
CA ARG A 88 19.35 -5.41 10.09
C ARG A 88 19.45 -5.09 8.59
N THR A 89 20.04 -5.98 7.81
CA THR A 89 20.16 -5.82 6.35
C THR A 89 18.80 -5.88 5.67
N GLU A 90 17.92 -6.78 6.12
CA GLU A 90 16.56 -6.90 5.59
C GLU A 90 15.71 -5.70 5.98
N LEU A 91 15.80 -5.23 7.22
CA LEU A 91 15.16 -3.99 7.69
C LEU A 91 15.60 -2.77 6.87
N ALA A 92 16.90 -2.64 6.60
CA ALA A 92 17.45 -1.55 5.80
C ALA A 92 16.94 -1.55 4.35
N GLN A 93 16.55 -2.71 3.81
CA GLN A 93 15.90 -2.80 2.50
C GLN A 93 14.39 -2.58 2.61
N TYR A 94 13.76 -3.21 3.61
CA TYR A 94 12.31 -3.22 3.78
C TYR A 94 11.74 -1.86 4.10
N ILE A 95 12.31 -1.14 5.08
CA ILE A 95 11.73 0.13 5.56
C ILE A 95 11.63 1.16 4.43
N PRO A 96 12.69 1.43 3.64
CA PRO A 96 12.57 2.32 2.49
C PRO A 96 11.54 1.84 1.46
N MET A 97 11.53 0.54 1.14
CA MET A 97 10.57 -0.02 0.18
C MET A 97 9.13 0.13 0.68
N ALA A 98 8.85 -0.27 1.91
CA ALA A 98 7.53 -0.16 2.54
C ALA A 98 7.04 1.29 2.58
N PHE A 99 7.93 2.25 2.89
CA PHE A 99 7.59 3.67 2.86
C PHE A 99 7.29 4.17 1.45
N LEU A 100 8.07 3.73 0.45
CA LEU A 100 7.92 4.13 -0.96
C LEU A 100 6.75 3.44 -1.68
N MET A 101 6.28 2.29 -1.19
CA MET A 101 5.18 1.56 -1.81
C MET A 101 3.91 2.42 -1.93
N ALA A 102 3.52 3.10 -0.85
CA ALA A 102 2.31 3.93 -0.83
C ALA A 102 2.35 5.07 -1.86
N PRO A 103 3.38 5.95 -1.91
CA PRO A 103 3.46 6.97 -2.95
C PRO A 103 3.64 6.35 -4.34
N ALA A 104 4.42 5.27 -4.50
CA ALA A 104 4.62 4.65 -5.81
C ALA A 104 3.31 4.13 -6.41
N ILE A 105 2.52 3.40 -5.64
CA ILE A 105 1.25 2.86 -6.14
C ILE A 105 0.22 3.96 -6.39
N HIS A 106 0.22 5.02 -5.56
CA HIS A 106 -0.64 6.18 -5.76
C HIS A 106 -0.29 6.89 -7.07
N ILE A 107 0.99 7.19 -7.31
CA ILE A 107 1.47 7.80 -8.57
C ILE A 107 1.06 6.95 -9.77
N VAL A 108 1.32 5.64 -9.73
CA VAL A 108 0.98 4.73 -10.85
C VAL A 108 -0.52 4.72 -11.13
N PHE A 109 -1.36 4.67 -10.10
CA PHE A 109 -2.81 4.69 -10.29
C PHE A 109 -3.36 6.06 -10.70
N SER A 110 -2.82 7.16 -10.18
CA SER A 110 -3.21 8.49 -10.62
C SER A 110 -2.86 8.71 -12.10
N LEU A 111 -1.66 8.30 -12.52
CA LEU A 111 -1.22 8.44 -13.91
C LEU A 111 -2.00 7.55 -14.88
N LEU A 112 -2.17 6.26 -14.56
CA LEU A 112 -2.71 5.26 -15.49
C LEU A 112 -4.24 5.10 -15.40
N VAL A 113 -4.82 5.30 -14.22
CA VAL A 113 -6.25 5.04 -13.94
C VAL A 113 -7.02 6.33 -13.66
N GLY A 114 -6.33 7.45 -13.42
CA GLY A 114 -6.94 8.73 -13.08
C GLY A 114 -7.73 8.69 -11.78
N TRP A 115 -7.25 7.92 -10.80
CA TRP A 115 -7.90 7.79 -9.50
C TRP A 115 -7.03 8.42 -8.41
N HIS A 116 -7.63 9.33 -7.65
CA HIS A 116 -6.93 10.19 -6.69
C HIS A 116 -7.52 10.10 -5.27
N ASP A 117 -8.66 9.42 -5.11
CA ASP A 117 -9.47 9.49 -3.89
C ASP A 117 -9.06 8.50 -2.79
N TYR A 118 -8.01 7.70 -3.01
CA TYR A 118 -7.64 6.65 -2.06
C TYR A 118 -7.00 7.15 -0.77
N MET A 119 -6.13 8.17 -0.86
CA MET A 119 -5.41 8.70 0.29
C MET A 119 -5.09 10.18 0.09
N PRO A 120 -4.99 10.98 1.17
CA PRO A 120 -4.58 12.36 1.06
C PRO A 120 -3.14 12.44 0.54
N PHE A 121 -2.96 12.96 -0.66
CA PHE A 121 -1.64 13.24 -1.23
C PHE A 121 -1.36 14.75 -1.17
N PRO A 122 -0.12 15.18 -0.89
CA PRO A 122 0.18 16.61 -0.68
C PRO A 122 -0.04 17.47 -1.93
N PHE A 123 -0.07 16.86 -3.12
CA PHE A 123 -0.26 17.52 -4.40
C PHE A 123 -1.08 16.64 -5.34
N TYR A 124 -1.75 17.26 -6.30
CA TYR A 124 -2.51 16.54 -7.33
C TYR A 124 -1.57 16.00 -8.42
N ILE A 125 -1.84 14.78 -8.90
CA ILE A 125 -1.07 14.15 -9.98
C ILE A 125 -2.00 13.97 -11.19
N PRO A 126 -1.85 14.73 -12.28
CA PRO A 126 -2.72 14.60 -13.45
C PRO A 126 -2.56 13.23 -14.10
N SER A 127 -3.65 12.67 -14.59
CA SER A 127 -3.64 11.43 -15.36
C SER A 127 -3.04 11.64 -16.75
N LEU A 128 -2.59 10.56 -17.38
CA LEU A 128 -2.07 10.61 -18.75
C LEU A 128 -3.13 11.13 -19.74
N ALA A 129 -4.40 10.77 -19.53
CA ALA A 129 -5.50 11.25 -20.36
C ALA A 129 -5.69 12.77 -20.22
N GLU A 130 -5.61 13.33 -19.02
CA GLU A 130 -5.71 14.79 -18.80
C GLU A 130 -4.53 15.53 -19.44
N PHE A 131 -3.32 14.97 -19.32
CA PHE A 131 -2.13 15.51 -19.97
C PHE A 131 -2.25 15.52 -21.50
N LEU A 132 -2.76 14.43 -22.09
CA LEU A 132 -2.90 14.29 -23.54
C LEU A 132 -4.05 15.11 -24.13
N ILE A 133 -5.12 15.36 -23.36
CA ILE A 133 -6.30 16.11 -23.80
C ILE A 133 -6.11 17.62 -23.61
N GLY A 134 -4.98 18.06 -23.04
CA GLY A 134 -4.63 19.49 -22.93
C GLY A 134 -5.55 20.26 -21.99
N LYS A 135 -6.12 19.60 -20.97
CA LYS A 135 -6.95 20.25 -19.97
C LYS A 135 -6.04 20.94 -18.95
N ASN A 136 -5.50 22.09 -19.33
CA ASN A 136 -4.90 23.02 -18.38
C ASN A 136 -6.00 23.49 -17.42
N HIS A 137 -5.73 23.39 -16.12
CA HIS A 137 -6.64 23.72 -15.01
C HIS A 137 -7.30 25.09 -15.14
#